data_AF-A0A937ATX4-F1
#
_entry.id   AF-A0A937ATX4-F1
#
_cell.length_a   1.000
_cell.length_b   1.000
_cell.length_c   1.000
_cell.angle_alpha   90.00
_cell.angle_beta   90.00
_cell.angle_gamma   90.00
#
_symmetry.space_group_name_H-M   'P 1'
#
loop_
_entity.id
_entity.type
_entity.pdbx_description
1 polymer ?
#
loop_
_entity_poly.entity_id
_entity_poly.type
_entity_poly.pdbx_seq_one_letter_code
_entity_poly.pdbx_strand_id
1 'polypeptide(L)'
;MQSSPPASSRRPACRGSESTSNGFRIAVFPTYLPDHSDPEARQFIFGYRIRIANESQITAQLLLRHWTIVDAHGRGNEVQGEGVVGQQPILRPGQSFEYSSFCPLPTAWGTMEGHYVFQREGDESIFEVPIARFYLVAPTETN
;
A
#
# COMPACT_ATOMS: atom_id res chain seq x y z
N MET A 1 45.46 9.11 -5.56
CA MET A 1 44.27 9.30 -6.41
C MET A 1 43.20 8.36 -5.90
N GLN A 2 42.31 8.83 -5.02
CA GLN A 2 41.19 8.03 -4.50
C GLN A 2 39.93 8.65 -5.08
N SER A 3 39.38 8.01 -6.11
CA SER A 3 38.09 8.38 -6.69
C SER A 3 37.00 7.79 -5.79
N SER A 4 36.36 8.63 -4.98
CA SER A 4 35.11 8.28 -4.31
C SER A 4 34.03 7.96 -5.36
N PRO A 5 33.15 6.97 -5.13
CA PRO A 5 32.02 6.74 -6.03
C PRO A 5 31.06 7.93 -5.96
N PRO A 6 30.36 8.30 -7.06
CA PRO A 6 29.35 9.35 -6.99
C PRO A 6 28.24 8.90 -6.05
N ALA A 7 27.88 9.77 -5.10
CA ALA A 7 26.68 9.59 -4.29
C ALA A 7 25.48 9.52 -5.25
N SER A 8 24.91 8.33 -5.45
CA SER A 8 23.63 8.18 -6.15
C SER A 8 22.59 9.01 -5.42
N SER A 9 22.28 10.18 -5.97
CA SER A 9 21.19 11.05 -5.53
C SER A 9 19.89 10.28 -5.72
N ARG A 10 19.45 9.63 -4.65
CA ARG A 10 18.24 8.80 -4.64
C ARG A 10 17.04 9.72 -4.81
N ARG A 11 16.58 9.84 -6.06
CA ARG A 11 15.40 10.64 -6.45
C ARG A 11 14.23 10.34 -5.50
N PRO A 12 13.41 11.34 -5.12
CA PRO A 12 12.14 11.08 -4.48
C PRO A 12 11.30 10.23 -5.44
N ALA A 13 11.03 9.00 -5.01
CA ALA A 13 10.24 8.03 -5.76
C ALA A 13 9.31 7.34 -4.76
N CYS A 14 8.21 6.81 -5.27
CA CYS A 14 7.33 5.95 -4.50
C CYS A 14 8.14 4.91 -3.70
N ARG A 15 7.89 4.82 -2.39
CA ARG A 15 8.56 3.85 -1.52
C ARG A 15 7.50 2.91 -0.97
N GLY A 16 7.62 1.65 -1.37
CA GLY A 16 6.81 0.56 -0.83
C GLY A 16 7.10 0.28 0.64
N SER A 17 6.27 -0.57 1.20
CA SER A 17 6.38 -1.03 2.58
C SER A 17 6.13 -2.53 2.64
N GLU A 18 6.67 -3.16 3.69
CA GLU A 18 6.38 -4.55 4.03
C GLU A 18 6.09 -4.63 5.53
N SER A 19 5.04 -5.35 5.90
CA SER A 19 4.67 -5.63 7.30
C SER A 19 4.27 -7.08 7.45
N THR A 20 4.57 -7.66 8.61
CA THR A 20 4.16 -9.04 8.95
C THR A 20 3.53 -9.04 10.33
N SER A 21 2.33 -9.63 10.45
CA SER A 21 1.62 -9.81 11.72
C SER A 21 0.76 -11.06 11.65
N ASN A 22 0.64 -11.80 12.75
CA ASN A 22 -0.15 -13.05 12.82
C ASN A 22 0.23 -14.09 11.75
N GLY A 23 1.47 -14.04 11.22
CA GLY A 23 1.92 -14.88 10.10
C GLY A 23 1.37 -14.46 8.73
N PHE A 24 0.73 -13.30 8.61
CA PHE A 24 0.33 -12.70 7.35
C PHE A 24 1.30 -11.58 6.99
N ARG A 25 1.86 -11.65 5.78
CA ARG A 25 2.77 -10.65 5.23
C ARG A 25 2.06 -9.80 4.19
N ILE A 26 2.13 -8.49 4.36
CA ILE A 26 1.60 -7.50 3.42
C ILE A 26 2.78 -6.77 2.80
N ALA A 27 2.93 -6.85 1.48
CA ALA A 27 3.91 -6.08 0.72
C ALA A 27 3.20 -5.12 -0.24
N VAL A 28 3.59 -3.85 -0.21
CA VAL A 28 2.99 -2.77 -1.01
C VAL A 28 4.02 -2.21 -1.98
N PHE A 29 3.63 -2.12 -3.25
CA PHE A 29 4.42 -1.59 -4.34
C PHE A 29 3.69 -0.38 -4.98
N PRO A 30 3.93 0.85 -4.48
CA PRO A 30 3.34 2.06 -5.04
C PRO A 30 4.05 2.50 -6.31
N THR A 31 3.34 3.16 -7.21
CA THR A 31 3.85 3.66 -8.49
C THR A 31 3.08 4.91 -8.89
N TYR A 32 3.78 5.93 -9.39
CA TYR A 32 3.14 7.12 -9.96
C TYR A 32 2.68 6.83 -11.40
N LEU A 33 1.47 7.25 -11.76
CA LEU A 33 0.89 7.03 -13.09
C LEU A 33 0.85 8.36 -13.87
N PRO A 34 1.91 8.72 -14.61
CA PRO A 34 2.01 10.01 -15.30
C PRO A 34 0.90 10.21 -16.35
N ASP A 35 0.57 9.17 -17.12
CA ASP A 35 -0.44 9.24 -18.19
C ASP A 35 -1.87 9.47 -17.68
N HIS A 36 -2.10 9.27 -16.37
CA HIS A 36 -3.38 9.51 -15.71
C HIS A 36 -3.36 10.75 -14.81
N SER A 37 -2.23 11.45 -14.75
CA SER A 37 -2.02 12.59 -13.86
C SER A 37 -1.95 13.90 -14.65
N ASP A 38 -2.45 14.97 -14.05
CA ASP A 38 -2.33 16.33 -14.52
C ASP A 38 -1.75 17.20 -13.38
N PRO A 39 -0.42 17.39 -13.34
CA PRO A 39 0.23 18.21 -12.33
C PRO A 39 -0.22 19.68 -12.34
N GLU A 40 -0.60 20.24 -13.50
CA GLU A 40 -1.08 21.62 -13.62
C GLU A 40 -2.45 21.77 -12.96
N ALA A 41 -3.33 20.79 -13.14
CA ALA A 41 -4.63 20.71 -12.47
C ALA A 41 -4.57 20.18 -11.02
N ARG A 42 -3.37 19.92 -10.49
CA ARG A 42 -3.14 19.29 -9.17
C ARG A 42 -3.85 17.93 -9.02
N GLN A 43 -3.84 17.12 -10.06
CA GLN A 43 -4.40 15.77 -10.06
C GLN A 43 -3.27 14.75 -10.21
N PHE A 44 -2.87 14.13 -9.11
CA PHE A 44 -1.82 13.12 -9.11
C PHE A 44 -2.42 11.75 -8.86
N ILE A 45 -2.27 10.83 -9.81
CA ILE A 45 -2.78 9.47 -9.69
C ILE A 45 -1.62 8.53 -9.34
N PHE A 46 -1.80 7.82 -8.24
CA PHE A 46 -0.86 6.80 -7.79
C PHE A 46 -1.50 5.43 -7.88
N GLY A 47 -0.88 4.52 -8.63
CA GLY A 47 -1.18 3.09 -8.56
C GLY A 47 -0.48 2.46 -7.35
N TYR A 48 -1.06 1.40 -6.81
CA TYR A 48 -0.38 0.54 -5.86
C TYR A 48 -0.79 -0.91 -6.11
N ARG A 49 0.19 -1.80 -6.00
CA ARG A 49 0.00 -3.25 -6.02
C ARG A 49 0.28 -3.80 -4.64
N ILE A 50 -0.63 -4.58 -4.10
CA ILE A 50 -0.50 -5.18 -2.77
C ILE A 50 -0.52 -6.68 -2.89
N ARG A 51 0.47 -7.32 -2.28
CA ARG A 51 0.55 -8.76 -2.10
C ARG A 51 0.31 -9.10 -0.64
N ILE A 52 -0.65 -9.99 -0.42
CA ILE A 52 -1.03 -10.54 0.87
C ILE A 52 -0.62 -12.01 0.85
N ALA A 53 0.34 -12.41 1.69
CA ALA A 53 0.80 -13.80 1.80
C ALA A 53 0.45 -14.35 3.18
N ASN A 54 -0.19 -15.52 3.20
CA ASN A 54 -0.41 -16.28 4.41
C ASN A 54 0.77 -17.23 4.64
N GLU A 55 1.66 -16.86 5.56
CA GLU A 55 2.83 -17.63 6.00
C GLU A 55 2.56 -18.36 7.31
N SER A 56 1.31 -18.33 7.79
CA SER A 56 0.85 -19.01 9.00
C SER A 56 0.39 -20.44 8.70
N GLN A 57 -0.07 -21.14 9.74
CA GLN A 57 -0.69 -22.47 9.66
C GLN A 57 -2.22 -22.42 9.70
N ILE A 58 -2.82 -21.23 9.62
CA ILE A 58 -4.27 -21.04 9.75
C ILE A 58 -4.86 -20.64 8.40
N THR A 59 -6.11 -21.02 8.13
CA THR A 59 -6.87 -20.41 7.03
C THR A 59 -7.61 -19.18 7.57
N ALA A 60 -7.59 -18.07 6.82
CA ALA A 60 -8.31 -16.86 7.18
C ALA A 60 -8.92 -16.15 5.96
N GLN A 61 -10.05 -15.49 6.16
CA GLN A 61 -10.74 -14.68 5.16
C GLN A 61 -10.53 -13.19 5.44
N LEU A 62 -10.16 -12.43 4.40
CA LEU A 62 -10.12 -10.97 4.49
C LEU A 62 -11.55 -10.42 4.44
N LEU A 63 -11.97 -9.74 5.50
CA LEU A 63 -13.32 -9.18 5.60
C LEU A 63 -13.37 -7.70 5.24
N LEU A 64 -12.45 -6.91 5.81
CA LEU A 64 -12.47 -5.46 5.72
C LEU A 64 -11.07 -4.91 5.46
N ARG A 65 -11.02 -3.70 4.89
CA ARG A 65 -9.82 -2.87 4.81
C ARG A 65 -10.08 -1.52 5.46
N HIS A 66 -9.07 -1.01 6.15
CA HIS A 66 -9.01 0.35 6.65
C HIS A 66 -7.79 1.04 6.07
N TRP A 67 -7.96 2.23 5.52
CA TRP A 67 -6.89 3.07 5.00
C TRP A 67 -6.95 4.45 5.65
N THR A 68 -5.79 4.97 6.01
CA THR A 68 -5.55 6.36 6.33
C THR A 68 -4.63 6.94 5.27
N ILE A 69 -5.10 7.96 4.58
CA ILE A 69 -4.42 8.62 3.46
C ILE A 69 -4.12 10.04 3.88
N VAL A 70 -2.85 10.44 3.86
CA VAL A 70 -2.42 11.79 4.26
C VAL A 70 -1.73 12.46 3.08
N ASP A 71 -2.23 13.62 2.68
CA ASP A 71 -1.62 14.43 1.61
C ASP A 71 -0.43 15.27 2.12
N ALA A 72 0.29 15.93 1.21
CA ALA A 72 1.42 16.79 1.56
C ALA A 72 1.08 17.97 2.48
N HIS A 73 -0.20 18.34 2.60
CA HIS A 73 -0.67 19.41 3.47
C HIS A 73 -1.08 18.90 4.86
N GLY A 74 -0.93 17.59 5.12
CA GLY A 74 -1.32 16.96 6.37
C GLY A 74 -2.83 16.68 6.48
N ARG A 75 -3.59 16.79 5.38
CA ARG A 75 -5.02 16.46 5.39
C ARG A 75 -5.16 14.95 5.32
N GLY A 76 -5.74 14.37 6.36
CA GLY A 76 -6.04 12.95 6.47
C GLY A 76 -7.43 12.63 5.92
N ASN A 77 -7.54 11.55 5.15
CA ASN A 77 -8.80 10.92 4.76
C ASN A 77 -8.77 9.47 5.20
N GLU A 78 -9.87 8.99 5.79
CA GLU A 78 -10.05 7.59 6.12
C GLU A 78 -10.97 6.92 5.10
N VAL A 79 -10.57 5.74 4.64
CA VAL A 79 -11.35 4.93 3.71
C VAL A 79 -11.50 3.54 4.31
N GLN A 80 -12.74 3.15 4.55
CA GLN A 80 -13.11 1.84 5.03
C GLN A 80 -13.98 1.14 4.00
N GLY A 81 -13.89 -0.19 3.92
CA GLY A 81 -14.78 -0.96 3.06
C GLY A 81 -14.57 -2.46 3.18
N GLU A 82 -15.56 -3.18 2.68
CA GLU A 82 -15.53 -4.64 2.64
C GLU A 82 -14.56 -5.15 1.58
N GLY A 83 -13.82 -6.19 1.96
CA GLY A 83 -12.90 -6.89 1.11
C GLY A 83 -11.80 -5.99 0.54
N VAL A 84 -11.26 -6.43 -0.59
CA VAL A 84 -10.34 -5.70 -1.46
C VAL A 84 -10.82 -5.87 -2.90
N VAL A 85 -10.89 -4.79 -3.66
CA VAL A 85 -11.34 -4.81 -5.08
C VAL A 85 -12.65 -5.59 -5.33
N GLY A 86 -13.59 -5.55 -4.38
CA GLY A 86 -14.87 -6.27 -4.45
C GLY A 86 -14.80 -7.76 -4.11
N GLN A 87 -13.68 -8.24 -3.57
CA GLN A 87 -13.45 -9.64 -3.20
C GLN A 87 -13.10 -9.76 -1.71
N GLN A 88 -13.53 -10.84 -1.08
CA GLN A 88 -13.14 -11.23 0.27
C GLN A 88 -12.33 -12.54 0.20
N PRO A 89 -11.04 -12.49 -0.19
CA PRO A 89 -10.25 -13.68 -0.45
C PRO A 89 -10.06 -14.51 0.83
N ILE A 90 -10.19 -15.83 0.68
CA ILE A 90 -9.83 -16.82 1.70
C ILE A 90 -8.41 -17.30 1.40
N LEU A 91 -7.51 -17.16 2.37
CA LEU A 91 -6.10 -17.54 2.24
C LEU A 91 -5.80 -18.75 3.11
N ARG A 92 -5.50 -19.89 2.47
CA ARG A 92 -4.95 -21.07 3.16
C ARG A 92 -3.46 -20.91 3.44
N PRO A 93 -2.88 -21.73 4.34
CA PRO A 93 -1.43 -21.75 4.58
C PRO A 93 -0.63 -21.82 3.27
N GLY A 94 0.34 -20.92 3.11
CA GLY A 94 1.20 -20.79 1.94
C GLY A 94 0.58 -20.08 0.74
N GLN A 95 -0.71 -19.72 0.77
CA GLN A 95 -1.34 -19.00 -0.34
C GLN A 95 -1.05 -17.50 -0.28
N SER A 96 -1.05 -16.86 -1.45
CA SER A 96 -1.01 -15.41 -1.57
C SER A 96 -2.08 -14.88 -2.51
N PHE A 97 -2.58 -13.69 -2.22
CA PHE A 97 -3.47 -12.92 -3.06
C PHE A 97 -2.79 -11.61 -3.43
N GLU A 98 -2.91 -11.19 -4.69
CA GLU A 98 -2.34 -9.94 -5.20
C GLU A 98 -3.43 -9.15 -5.91
N TYR A 99 -3.45 -7.84 -5.68
CA TYR A 99 -4.34 -6.94 -6.39
C TYR A 99 -3.69 -5.58 -6.62
N SER A 100 -4.22 -4.85 -7.60
CA SER A 100 -3.81 -3.49 -7.92
C SER A 100 -5.00 -2.54 -7.80
N SER A 101 -4.74 -1.34 -7.35
CA SER A 101 -5.73 -0.26 -7.26
C SER A 101 -5.01 1.08 -7.39
N PHE A 102 -5.75 2.19 -7.32
CA PHE A 102 -5.21 3.53 -7.43
C PHE A 102 -5.74 4.45 -6.32
N CYS A 103 -5.00 5.53 -6.08
CA CYS A 103 -5.31 6.59 -5.14
C CYS A 103 -5.06 7.95 -5.82
N PRO A 104 -6.12 8.74 -6.08
CA PRO A 104 -5.95 10.13 -6.49
C PRO A 104 -5.54 11.00 -5.30
N LEU A 105 -4.58 11.89 -5.50
CA LEU A 105 -4.17 12.89 -4.53
C LEU A 105 -4.11 14.29 -5.16
N PRO A 106 -4.44 15.35 -4.39
CA PRO A 106 -4.30 16.73 -4.85
C PRO A 106 -2.85 17.26 -4.80
N THR A 107 -1.90 16.43 -4.38
CA THR A 107 -0.52 16.82 -4.09
C THR A 107 0.46 15.83 -4.70
N ALA A 108 1.66 16.31 -5.06
CA ALA A 108 2.71 15.51 -5.67
C ALA A 108 3.31 14.44 -4.75
N TRP A 109 2.99 14.46 -3.45
CA TRP A 109 3.37 13.41 -2.53
C TRP A 109 2.35 13.25 -1.40
N GLY A 110 2.33 12.06 -0.81
CA GLY A 110 1.51 11.73 0.35
C GLY A 110 1.92 10.40 0.95
N THR A 111 1.20 9.96 1.97
CA THR A 111 1.40 8.66 2.62
C THR A 111 0.10 7.92 2.76
N MET A 112 0.19 6.60 2.70
CA MET A 112 -0.92 5.70 3.00
C MET A 112 -0.47 4.66 4.01
N GLU A 113 -1.34 4.34 4.95
CA GLU A 113 -1.16 3.26 5.93
C GLU A 113 -2.54 2.72 6.34
N GLY A 114 -2.57 1.61 7.05
CA GLY A 114 -3.85 1.02 7.42
C GLY A 114 -3.73 -0.35 8.03
N HIS A 115 -4.81 -1.12 7.95
CA HIS A 115 -4.84 -2.52 8.34
C HIS A 115 -5.92 -3.29 7.57
N TYR A 116 -5.75 -4.60 7.49
CA TYR A 116 -6.80 -5.52 7.09
C TYR A 116 -7.39 -6.20 8.32
N VAL A 117 -8.68 -6.47 8.26
CA VAL A 117 -9.39 -7.29 9.24
C VAL A 117 -9.60 -8.66 8.64
N PHE A 118 -9.05 -9.68 9.29
CA PHE A 118 -9.20 -11.07 8.91
C PHE A 118 -10.06 -11.81 9.92
N GLN A 119 -10.81 -12.80 9.45
CA GLN A 119 -11.49 -13.79 10.27
C GLN A 119 -10.86 -15.15 10.06
N ARG A 120 -10.54 -15.85 11.14
CA ARG A 120 -10.02 -17.21 11.10
C ARG A 120 -11.13 -18.21 10.79
N GLU A 121 -10.84 -19.15 9.89
CA GLU A 121 -11.71 -20.30 9.65
C GLU A 121 -11.60 -21.30 10.82
N GLY A 122 -12.72 -21.59 11.49
CA GLY A 122 -12.82 -22.61 12.54
C GLY A 122 -13.30 -22.10 13.90
N ASP A 123 -12.80 -20.95 14.36
CA ASP A 123 -13.22 -20.31 15.62
C ASP A 123 -13.87 -18.94 15.43
N GLU A 124 -13.96 -18.47 14.18
CA GLU A 124 -14.54 -17.18 13.79
C GLU A 124 -13.87 -15.96 14.45
N SER A 125 -12.70 -16.14 15.05
CA SER A 125 -11.95 -15.06 15.70
C SER A 125 -11.45 -14.04 14.68
N ILE A 126 -11.50 -12.77 15.07
CA ILE A 126 -11.07 -11.64 14.23
C ILE A 126 -9.69 -11.17 14.68
N PHE A 127 -8.84 -10.84 13.72
CA PHE A 127 -7.53 -10.23 13.97
C PHE A 127 -7.17 -9.21 12.89
N GLU A 128 -6.34 -8.25 13.28
CA GLU A 128 -5.85 -7.20 12.40
C GLU A 128 -4.44 -7.50 11.89
N VAL A 129 -4.22 -7.18 10.62
CA VAL A 129 -2.90 -7.23 9.99
C VAL A 129 -2.55 -5.82 9.50
N PRO A 130 -1.59 -5.13 10.13
CA PRO A 130 -1.25 -3.76 9.78
C PRO A 130 -0.60 -3.71 8.40
N ILE A 131 -0.87 -2.61 7.70
CA ILE A 131 -0.20 -2.21 6.47
C ILE A 131 0.72 -1.05 6.84
N ALA A 132 2.03 -1.32 6.81
CA ALA A 132 3.03 -0.31 7.15
C ALA A 132 2.92 0.89 6.20
N ARG A 133 3.21 2.09 6.73
CA ARG A 133 3.19 3.32 5.96
C ARG A 133 4.07 3.23 4.74
N PHE A 134 3.51 3.56 3.59
CA PHE A 134 4.24 3.72 2.33
C PHE A 134 4.06 5.13 1.78
N TYR A 135 4.99 5.52 0.90
CA TYR A 135 5.08 6.86 0.36
C TYR A 135 4.68 6.88 -1.10
N LEU A 136 3.76 7.77 -1.43
CA LEU A 136 3.35 8.12 -2.77
C LEU A 136 4.12 9.38 -3.16
N VAL A 137 4.95 9.31 -4.21
CA VAL A 137 5.80 10.44 -4.59
C VAL A 137 5.89 10.50 -6.11
N ALA A 138 5.38 11.58 -6.69
CA ALA A 138 5.59 11.90 -8.08
C ALA A 138 7.04 12.37 -8.26
N PRO A 139 7.73 11.95 -9.34
CA PRO A 139 9.05 12.45 -9.64
C PRO A 139 8.98 13.96 -9.89
N THR A 140 9.81 14.74 -9.19
CA THR A 140 10.00 16.14 -9.52
C THR A 140 10.80 16.20 -10.83
N GLU A 141 10.21 16.73 -11.90
CA GLU A 141 11.02 17.12 -13.06
C GLU A 141 11.97 18.23 -12.60
N THR A 142 13.26 17.92 -12.58
CA THR A 142 14.31 18.94 -12.51
C THR A 142 14.50 19.42 -13.94
N ASN A 143 13.95 20.60 -14.24
CA ASN A 143 14.36 21.37 -15.41
C ASN A 143 15.82 21.82 -15.24
#